data_AF-A0A969S6L5-F1
#
_entry.id   AF-A0A969S6L5-F1
#
_cell.length_a   1.000
_cell.length_b   1.000
_cell.length_c   1.000
_cell.angle_alpha   90.00
_cell.angle_beta   90.00
_cell.angle_gamma   90.00
#
_symmetry.space_group_name_H-M   'P 1'
#
loop_
_entity.id
_entity.type
_entity.pdbx_description
1 polymer ?
#
loop_
_entity_poly.entity_id
_entity_poly.type
_entity_poly.pdbx_seq_one_letter_code
_entity_poly.pdbx_strand_id
1 'polypeptide(L)'
;MLLAQVQQQTGDREAAAQTYRTLIEKQPGNLKALQSLAALLMQENRPTAAVSLLQDTLKLAPEANQAEPGKIDEAAVKLMLGEVYTQQNRVDDAIKIYDEVQAENAEDFRPVLAKAMVFKNQGRDAGEYDPLFENAAALAPDRYKDQIQQLAKGPVTAPVGSKAEADVIKATTAEKAAEKSSGESVEGSAGQSVDAATPGAEAPADAGAPVSP
;
A
#
# COMPACT_ATOMS: atom_id res chain seq x y z
N MET A 1 17.48 2.47 -6.34
CA MET A 1 17.23 2.83 -4.93
C MET A 1 18.51 2.97 -4.11
N LEU A 2 19.51 2.09 -4.26
CA LEU A 2 20.79 2.25 -3.56
C LEU A 2 21.49 3.59 -3.90
N LEU A 3 21.48 4.00 -5.17
CA LEU A 3 22.13 5.24 -5.62
C LEU A 3 21.56 6.52 -4.96
N ALA A 4 20.24 6.69 -4.95
CA ALA A 4 19.61 7.88 -4.37
C ALA A 4 19.76 7.93 -2.83
N GLN A 5 19.81 6.76 -2.18
CA GLN A 5 20.04 6.64 -0.74
C GLN A 5 21.51 6.95 -0.37
N VAL A 6 22.46 6.57 -1.24
CA VAL A 6 23.87 6.96 -1.12
C VAL A 6 24.05 8.46 -1.39
N GLN A 7 23.38 9.02 -2.41
CA GLN A 7 23.43 10.47 -2.71
C GLN A 7 22.87 11.34 -1.58
N GLN A 8 21.83 10.86 -0.89
CA GLN A 8 21.32 11.49 0.34
C GLN A 8 22.38 11.55 1.45
N GLN A 9 23.25 10.54 1.55
CA GLN A 9 24.32 10.47 2.56
C GLN A 9 25.57 11.27 2.15
N THR A 10 25.83 11.44 0.86
CA THR A 10 27.01 12.16 0.34
C THR A 10 26.77 13.68 0.17
N GLY A 11 25.61 14.20 0.58
CA GLY A 11 25.28 15.63 0.52
C GLY A 11 24.77 16.10 -0.84
N ASP A 12 24.63 15.21 -1.83
CA ASP A 12 24.11 15.55 -3.15
C ASP A 12 22.59 15.32 -3.22
N ARG A 13 21.88 16.12 -2.42
CA ARG A 13 20.43 16.04 -2.28
C ARG A 13 19.70 16.37 -3.58
N GLU A 14 20.25 17.25 -4.40
CA GLU A 14 19.67 17.63 -5.68
C GLU A 14 19.73 16.48 -6.70
N ALA A 15 20.87 15.77 -6.79
CA ALA A 15 20.97 14.56 -7.61
C ALA A 15 20.03 13.45 -7.14
N ALA A 16 19.87 13.28 -5.82
CA ALA A 16 18.91 12.32 -5.26
C ALA A 16 17.47 12.70 -5.64
N ALA A 17 17.09 13.97 -5.49
CA ALA A 17 15.77 14.47 -5.86
C ALA A 17 15.49 14.23 -7.34
N GLN A 18 16.45 14.50 -8.22
CA GLN A 18 16.30 14.28 -9.66
C GLN A 18 16.15 12.80 -9.99
N THR A 19 16.92 11.93 -9.32
CA THR A 19 16.80 10.48 -9.48
C THR A 19 15.41 9.98 -9.10
N TYR A 20 14.84 10.48 -7.99
CA TYR A 20 13.48 10.13 -7.59
C TYR A 20 12.43 10.65 -8.56
N ARG A 21 12.56 11.89 -9.07
CA ARG A 21 11.65 12.44 -10.08
C ARG A 21 11.60 11.58 -11.34
N THR A 22 12.77 11.23 -11.90
CA THR A 22 12.84 10.36 -13.09
C THR A 22 12.26 8.97 -12.82
N LEU A 23 12.36 8.46 -11.59
CA LEU A 23 11.73 7.20 -11.23
C LEU A 23 10.20 7.31 -11.16
N ILE A 24 9.68 8.41 -10.61
CA ILE A 24 8.24 8.69 -10.51
C ILE A 24 7.63 8.93 -11.90
N GLU A 25 8.33 9.63 -12.80
CA GLU A 25 7.90 9.81 -14.20
C GLU A 25 7.69 8.46 -14.91
N LYS A 26 8.57 7.49 -14.64
CA LYS A 26 8.46 6.13 -15.22
C LYS A 26 7.47 5.25 -14.47
N GLN A 27 7.32 5.47 -13.17
CA GLN A 27 6.50 4.66 -12.27
C GLN A 27 5.78 5.58 -11.28
N PRO A 28 4.65 6.20 -11.69
CA PRO A 28 3.93 7.16 -10.85
C PRO A 28 3.46 6.58 -9.51
N GLY A 29 3.19 5.28 -9.45
CA GLY A 29 2.82 4.57 -8.22
C GLY A 29 3.98 4.02 -7.41
N ASN A 30 5.24 4.40 -7.70
CA ASN A 30 6.39 3.92 -6.92
C ASN A 30 6.40 4.59 -5.54
N LEU A 31 5.71 3.97 -4.58
CA LEU A 31 5.54 4.46 -3.22
C LEU A 31 6.86 4.81 -2.54
N LYS A 32 7.92 4.01 -2.74
CA LYS A 32 9.21 4.31 -2.12
C LYS A 32 9.87 5.54 -2.73
N ALA A 33 9.75 5.77 -4.03
CA ALA A 33 10.26 6.97 -4.68
C ALA A 33 9.49 8.21 -4.19
N LEU A 34 8.16 8.12 -4.12
CA LEU A 34 7.29 9.19 -3.60
C LEU A 34 7.65 9.54 -2.15
N GLN A 35 7.72 8.53 -1.27
CA GLN A 35 8.08 8.73 0.13
C GLN A 35 9.47 9.35 0.27
N SER A 36 10.46 8.84 -0.48
CA SER A 36 11.83 9.32 -0.39
C SER A 36 11.96 10.77 -0.87
N LEU A 37 11.26 11.14 -1.95
CA LEU A 37 11.26 12.51 -2.45
C LEU A 37 10.48 13.45 -1.53
N ALA A 38 9.31 13.04 -1.02
CA ALA A 38 8.55 13.82 -0.06
C ALA A 38 9.36 14.10 1.22
N ALA A 39 9.99 13.06 1.80
CA ALA A 39 10.86 13.21 2.97
C ALA A 39 12.06 14.12 2.70
N LEU A 40 12.68 14.01 1.52
CA LEU A 40 13.78 14.89 1.11
C LEU A 40 13.33 16.35 1.00
N LEU A 41 12.16 16.59 0.40
CA LEU A 41 11.58 17.94 0.29
C LEU A 41 11.24 18.52 1.67
N MET A 42 10.77 17.70 2.61
CA MET A 42 10.56 18.12 4.01
C MET A 42 11.89 18.51 4.68
N GLN A 43 12.95 17.71 4.50
CA GLN A 43 14.29 18.01 5.02
C GLN A 43 14.92 19.27 4.42
N GLU A 44 14.55 19.62 3.18
CA GLU A 44 14.97 20.85 2.50
C GLU A 44 14.11 22.07 2.86
N ASN A 45 13.18 21.94 3.81
CA ASN A 45 12.22 22.98 4.17
C ASN A 45 11.37 23.43 2.96
N ARG A 46 10.97 22.47 2.12
CA ARG A 46 10.10 22.65 0.94
C ARG A 46 8.78 21.88 1.07
N PRO A 47 8.00 22.09 2.16
CA PRO A 47 6.78 21.32 2.40
C PRO A 47 5.71 21.50 1.32
N THR A 48 5.59 22.69 0.73
CA THR A 48 4.65 22.93 -0.38
C THR A 48 4.93 22.03 -1.58
N ALA A 49 6.21 21.81 -1.89
CA ALA A 49 6.59 20.92 -2.99
C ALA A 49 6.29 19.45 -2.68
N ALA A 50 6.45 19.03 -1.41
CA ALA A 50 6.08 17.68 -0.97
C ALA A 50 4.57 17.43 -1.10
N VAL A 51 3.76 18.41 -0.70
CA VAL A 51 2.30 18.37 -0.87
C VAL A 51 1.92 18.31 -2.34
N SER A 52 2.49 19.18 -3.19
CA SER A 52 2.20 19.18 -4.63
C SER A 52 2.56 17.86 -5.29
N LEU A 53 3.71 17.27 -4.95
CA LEU A 53 4.12 15.96 -5.46
C LEU A 53 3.05 14.88 -5.22
N LEU A 54 2.56 14.78 -3.98
CA LEU A 54 1.60 13.76 -3.59
C LEU A 54 0.22 14.04 -4.19
N GLN A 55 -0.21 15.31 -4.22
CA GLN A 55 -1.48 15.70 -4.85
C GLN A 55 -1.48 15.45 -6.36
N ASP A 56 -0.38 15.75 -7.06
CA ASP A 56 -0.27 15.50 -8.49
C ASP A 56 -0.27 13.99 -8.80
N THR A 57 0.34 13.18 -7.92
CA THR A 57 0.25 11.72 -8.00
C THR A 57 -1.20 11.23 -7.86
N LEU A 58 -1.96 11.79 -6.91
CA LEU A 58 -3.38 11.46 -6.72
C LEU A 58 -4.24 11.90 -7.91
N LYS A 59 -3.95 13.03 -8.56
CA LYS A 59 -4.66 13.46 -9.78
C LYS A 59 -4.45 12.51 -10.96
N LEU A 60 -3.29 11.85 -11.03
CA LEU A 60 -2.98 10.86 -12.06
C LEU A 60 -3.62 9.49 -11.77
N ALA A 61 -4.02 9.22 -10.51
CA ALA A 61 -4.49 7.91 -10.09
C ALA A 61 -5.74 7.42 -10.84
N PRO A 62 -6.79 8.22 -11.09
CA PRO A 62 -7.97 7.74 -11.81
C PRO A 62 -7.63 7.19 -13.20
N GLU A 63 -6.83 7.92 -13.99
CA GLU A 63 -6.41 7.49 -15.33
C GLU A 63 -5.45 6.30 -15.26
N ALA A 64 -4.47 6.34 -14.36
CA ALA A 64 -3.50 5.27 -14.19
C ALA A 64 -4.15 3.95 -13.75
N ASN A 65 -5.10 4.02 -12.82
CA ASN A 65 -5.83 2.87 -12.27
C ASN A 65 -6.91 2.34 -13.23
N GLN A 66 -7.46 3.18 -14.12
CA GLN A 66 -8.29 2.71 -15.24
C GLN A 66 -7.47 1.87 -16.23
N ALA A 67 -6.24 2.28 -16.55
CA ALA A 67 -5.37 1.55 -17.45
C ALA A 67 -4.79 0.27 -16.83
N GLU A 68 -4.44 0.31 -15.54
CA GLU A 68 -3.90 -0.82 -14.80
C GLU A 68 -4.38 -0.75 -13.34
N PRO A 69 -5.36 -1.58 -12.93
CA PRO A 69 -5.93 -1.52 -11.59
C PRO A 69 -4.88 -1.63 -10.48
N GLY A 70 -4.90 -0.65 -9.56
CA GLY A 70 -3.97 -0.60 -8.44
C GLY A 70 -2.53 -0.24 -8.82
N LYS A 71 -2.33 0.38 -9.99
CA LYS A 71 -1.06 0.97 -10.41
C LYS A 71 -0.61 2.09 -9.47
N ILE A 72 -1.55 2.90 -8.98
CA ILE A 72 -1.33 3.86 -7.90
C ILE A 72 -2.19 3.43 -6.71
N ASP A 73 -1.53 3.14 -5.60
CA ASP A 73 -2.18 2.90 -4.32
C ASP A 73 -2.58 4.25 -3.70
N GLU A 74 -3.80 4.70 -4.01
CA GLU A 74 -4.32 6.00 -3.56
C GLU A 74 -4.36 6.13 -2.04
N ALA A 75 -4.72 5.07 -1.33
CA ALA A 75 -4.74 5.05 0.13
C ALA A 75 -3.33 5.27 0.69
N ALA A 76 -2.32 4.57 0.17
CA ALA A 76 -0.94 4.77 0.59
C ALA A 76 -0.42 6.20 0.29
N VAL A 77 -0.77 6.77 -0.87
CA VAL A 77 -0.36 8.14 -1.22
C VAL A 77 -1.08 9.18 -0.34
N LYS A 78 -2.37 8.99 -0.02
CA LYS A 78 -3.11 9.81 0.95
C LYS A 78 -2.49 9.74 2.34
N LEU A 79 -2.11 8.56 2.81
CA LEU A 79 -1.43 8.41 4.11
C LEU A 79 -0.12 9.21 4.16
N MET A 80 0.70 9.18 3.10
CA MET A 80 1.91 10.01 3.00
C MET A 80 1.57 11.51 3.02
N LEU A 81 0.45 11.92 2.41
CA LEU A 81 0.02 13.32 2.41
C LEU A 81 -0.39 13.76 3.83
N GLY A 82 -1.12 12.91 4.55
CA GLY A 82 -1.45 13.13 5.96
C GLY A 82 -0.20 13.23 6.84
N GLU A 83 0.82 12.41 6.59
CA GLU A 83 2.11 12.47 7.29
C GLU A 83 2.81 13.82 7.04
N VAL A 84 2.86 14.26 5.78
CA VAL A 84 3.42 15.57 5.39
C VAL A 84 2.65 16.72 6.04
N TYR A 85 1.32 16.65 6.17
CA TYR A 85 0.55 17.65 6.92
C TYR A 85 0.83 17.61 8.43
N THR A 86 0.97 16.42 9.00
CA THR A 86 1.33 16.21 10.40
C THR A 86 2.66 16.89 10.73
N GLN A 87 3.69 16.66 9.92
CA GLN A 87 5.02 17.26 10.08
C GLN A 87 5.01 18.79 9.90
N GLN A 88 4.03 19.35 9.17
CA GLN A 88 3.80 20.79 9.04
C GLN A 88 2.97 21.38 10.20
N ASN A 89 2.61 20.58 11.21
CA ASN A 89 1.66 20.95 12.27
C ASN A 89 0.26 21.34 11.74
N ARG A 90 -0.06 20.93 10.50
CA ARG A 90 -1.39 21.13 9.87
C ARG A 90 -2.31 19.97 10.24
N VAL A 91 -2.63 19.89 11.52
CA VAL A 91 -3.31 18.71 12.06
C VAL A 91 -4.71 18.52 11.51
N ASP A 92 -5.51 19.57 11.38
CA ASP A 92 -6.86 19.44 10.82
C ASP A 92 -6.86 18.86 9.40
N ASP A 93 -5.85 19.21 8.59
CA ASP A 93 -5.70 18.67 7.24
C ASP A 93 -5.25 17.20 7.27
N ALA A 94 -4.32 16.85 8.17
CA ALA A 94 -3.90 15.45 8.34
C ALA A 94 -5.08 14.56 8.76
N ILE A 95 -5.90 15.02 9.72
CA ILE A 95 -7.05 14.28 10.23
C ILE A 95 -8.11 14.08 9.13
N LYS A 96 -8.40 15.10 8.33
CA LYS A 96 -9.32 14.96 7.18
C LYS A 96 -8.85 13.87 6.22
N ILE A 97 -7.57 13.86 5.88
CA ILE A 97 -7.00 12.85 4.98
C ILE A 97 -7.09 11.45 5.59
N TYR A 98 -6.80 11.28 6.87
CA TYR A 98 -6.93 9.97 7.52
C TYR A 98 -8.39 9.50 7.60
N ASP A 99 -9.33 10.41 7.88
CA ASP A 99 -10.76 10.10 7.92
C ASP A 99 -11.29 9.73 6.52
N GLU A 100 -10.80 10.36 5.46
CA GLU A 100 -11.09 9.99 4.07
C GLU A 100 -10.63 8.56 3.76
N VAL A 101 -9.37 8.22 4.10
CA VAL A 101 -8.83 6.86 3.87
C VAL A 101 -9.60 5.81 4.67
N GLN A 102 -9.96 6.11 5.93
CA GLN A 102 -10.76 5.22 6.77
C GLN A 102 -12.18 5.02 6.22
N ALA A 103 -12.79 6.07 5.65
CA ALA A 103 -14.11 5.98 5.05
C ALA A 103 -14.11 5.13 3.76
N GLU A 104 -13.01 5.16 3.00
CA GLU A 104 -12.82 4.35 1.79
C GLU A 104 -12.54 2.87 2.12
N ASN A 105 -11.79 2.61 3.19
CA ASN A 105 -11.52 1.27 3.67
C ASN A 105 -11.53 1.21 5.21
N ALA A 106 -12.66 0.79 5.77
CA ALA A 106 -12.84 0.69 7.21
C ALA A 106 -12.00 -0.42 7.88
N GLU A 107 -11.49 -1.38 7.10
CA GLU A 107 -10.62 -2.46 7.60
C GLU A 107 -9.15 -2.05 7.63
N ASP A 108 -8.79 -0.91 7.01
CA ASP A 108 -7.44 -0.38 7.05
C ASP A 108 -7.13 0.25 8.40
N PHE A 109 -6.32 -0.45 9.20
CA PHE A 109 -5.89 0.04 10.51
C PHE A 109 -4.92 1.24 10.44
N ARG A 110 -4.26 1.47 9.29
CA ARG A 110 -3.20 2.49 9.14
C ARG A 110 -3.69 3.92 9.38
N PRO A 111 -4.79 4.41 8.75
CA PRO A 111 -5.29 5.77 9.04
C PRO A 111 -5.68 5.97 10.51
N VAL A 112 -6.28 4.95 11.13
CA VAL A 112 -6.68 5.00 12.54
C VAL A 112 -5.46 5.10 13.46
N LEU A 113 -4.42 4.29 13.19
CA LEU A 113 -3.16 4.35 13.90
C LEU A 113 -2.47 5.71 13.72
N ALA A 114 -2.42 6.23 12.50
CA ALA A 114 -1.82 7.53 12.20
C ALA A 114 -2.54 8.65 12.98
N LYS A 115 -3.88 8.63 12.98
CA LYS A 115 -4.71 9.56 13.76
C LYS A 115 -4.42 9.49 15.26
N ALA A 116 -4.30 8.28 15.82
CA ALA A 116 -3.95 8.05 17.23
C ALA A 116 -2.58 8.67 17.56
N MET A 117 -1.58 8.44 16.70
CA MET A 117 -0.24 9.01 16.87
C MET A 117 -0.24 10.53 16.81
N VAL A 118 -1.02 11.14 15.90
CA VAL A 118 -1.14 12.60 15.82
C VAL A 118 -1.70 13.17 17.12
N PHE A 119 -2.82 12.63 17.62
CA PHE A 119 -3.44 13.11 18.85
C PHE A 119 -2.51 12.96 20.06
N LYS A 120 -1.83 11.82 20.15
CA LYS A 120 -0.83 11.58 21.20
C LYS A 120 0.35 12.57 21.11
N ASN A 121 0.88 12.80 19.91
CA ASN A 121 2.00 13.72 19.69
C ASN A 121 1.64 15.19 19.95
N GLN A 122 0.35 15.55 19.83
CA GLN A 122 -0.17 16.84 20.25
C GLN A 122 -0.35 16.99 21.76
N GLY A 123 -0.14 15.93 22.54
CA GLY A 123 -0.37 15.95 23.98
C GLY A 123 -1.85 16.07 24.35
N ARG A 124 -2.75 15.57 23.49
CA ARG A 124 -4.18 15.49 23.79
C ARG A 124 -4.44 14.55 24.98
N ASP A 125 -5.65 14.56 25.50
CA ASP A 125 -6.01 13.65 26.59
C ASP A 125 -6.00 12.20 26.10
N ALA A 126 -5.57 11.28 26.96
CA ALA A 126 -5.48 9.85 26.64
C ALA A 126 -6.82 9.26 26.18
N GLY A 127 -7.94 9.75 26.73
CA GLY A 127 -9.28 9.36 26.30
C GLY A 127 -9.61 9.70 24.84
N GLU A 128 -8.84 10.59 24.19
CA GLU A 128 -9.04 10.94 22.78
C GLU A 128 -8.24 10.04 21.81
N TYR A 129 -7.15 9.42 22.25
CA TYR A 129 -6.29 8.58 21.40
C TYR A 129 -6.21 7.11 21.80
N ASP A 130 -6.46 6.74 23.06
CA ASP A 130 -6.46 5.34 23.50
C ASP A 130 -7.50 4.50 22.73
N PRO A 131 -8.76 4.97 22.51
CA PRO A 131 -9.72 4.21 21.71
C PRO A 131 -9.28 4.05 20.25
N LEU A 132 -8.49 4.98 19.72
CA LEU A 132 -7.95 4.90 18.36
C LEU A 132 -6.84 3.85 18.27
N PHE A 133 -5.97 3.75 19.29
CA PHE A 133 -4.98 2.67 19.36
C PHE A 133 -5.62 1.30 19.53
N GLU A 134 -6.67 1.18 20.36
CA GLU A 134 -7.43 -0.06 20.54
C GLU A 134 -8.10 -0.50 19.24
N ASN A 135 -8.74 0.45 18.54
CA ASN A 135 -9.35 0.19 17.23
C ASN A 135 -8.30 -0.26 16.20
N ALA A 136 -7.19 0.49 16.09
CA ALA A 136 -6.10 0.11 15.19
C ALA A 136 -5.54 -1.29 15.50
N ALA A 137 -5.38 -1.65 16.78
CA ALA A 137 -4.92 -2.98 17.18
C ALA A 137 -5.95 -4.08 16.88
N ALA A 138 -7.25 -3.78 16.92
CA ALA A 138 -8.31 -4.73 16.58
C ALA A 138 -8.36 -5.02 15.08
N LEU A 139 -8.14 -4.00 14.24
CA LEU A 139 -8.12 -4.11 12.78
C LEU A 139 -6.80 -4.70 12.24
N ALA A 140 -5.69 -4.52 12.96
CA ALA A 140 -4.38 -4.92 12.48
C ALA A 140 -4.16 -6.45 12.49
N PRO A 141 -3.42 -7.00 11.50
CA PRO A 141 -2.89 -8.36 11.57
C PRO A 141 -2.06 -8.60 12.84
N ASP A 142 -2.06 -9.84 13.34
CA ASP A 142 -1.45 -10.20 14.64
C ASP A 142 0.00 -9.73 14.80
N ARG A 143 0.78 -9.76 13.71
CA ARG A 143 2.19 -9.32 13.71
C ARG A 143 2.42 -7.86 14.09
N TYR A 144 1.40 -7.00 14.03
CA TYR A 144 1.50 -5.58 14.36
C TYR A 144 0.87 -5.21 15.70
N LYS A 145 0.05 -6.09 16.29
CA LYS A 145 -0.72 -5.77 17.50
C LYS A 145 0.20 -5.36 18.66
N ASP A 146 1.28 -6.10 18.87
CA ASP A 146 2.26 -5.78 19.91
C ASP A 146 2.93 -4.43 19.66
N GLN A 147 3.26 -4.11 18.41
CA GLN A 147 3.86 -2.84 18.03
C GLN A 147 2.90 -1.67 18.30
N ILE A 148 1.63 -1.81 17.93
CA ILE A 148 0.60 -0.78 18.15
C ILE A 148 0.42 -0.52 19.66
N GLN A 149 0.40 -1.58 20.48
CA GLN A 149 0.31 -1.44 21.93
C GLN A 149 1.54 -0.78 22.54
N GLN A 150 2.73 -1.05 22.00
CA GLN A 150 3.95 -0.36 22.42
C GLN A 150 3.90 1.13 22.05
N LEU A 151 3.40 1.47 20.86
CA LEU A 151 3.19 2.87 20.46
C LEU A 151 2.17 3.57 21.36
N ALA A 152 1.11 2.90 21.79
CA ALA A 152 0.12 3.44 22.73
C ALA A 152 0.74 3.77 24.11
N LYS A 153 1.59 2.87 24.63
CA LYS A 153 2.20 3.00 25.97
C LYS A 153 3.52 3.79 26.00
N GLY A 154 4.19 3.92 24.86
CA GLY A 154 5.51 4.55 24.76
C GLY A 154 5.47 6.05 25.07
N PRO A 155 6.62 6.68 25.36
CA PRO A 155 6.68 8.13 25.49
C PRO A 155 6.29 8.82 24.17
N VAL A 156 5.77 10.04 24.27
CA VAL A 156 5.58 10.91 23.10
C VAL A 156 6.96 11.24 22.53
N THR A 157 7.37 10.57 21.45
CA THR A 157 8.60 10.88 20.73
C THR A 157 8.27 11.52 19.39
N ALA A 158 8.75 12.74 19.15
CA ALA A 158 8.68 13.42 17.86
C ALA A 158 10.02 13.30 17.09
N PRO A 159 10.07 13.38 15.74
CA PRO A 159 9.06 13.04 14.74
C PRO A 159 9.33 11.68 14.05
N VAL A 160 8.26 11.19 13.43
CA VAL A 160 8.17 10.16 12.39
C VAL A 160 9.35 10.18 11.41
N GLY A 161 9.90 9.00 11.13
CA GLY A 161 11.22 8.81 10.50
C GLY A 161 12.06 7.72 11.17
N SER A 162 11.55 7.15 12.28
CA SER A 162 12.16 5.98 12.89
C SER A 162 11.72 4.71 12.18
N LYS A 163 12.64 3.74 12.16
CA LYS A 163 12.58 2.40 11.58
C LYS A 163 11.22 1.67 11.74
N ALA A 164 10.46 1.99 12.78
CA ALA A 164 9.12 1.47 13.05
C ALA A 164 8.09 1.71 11.93
N GLU A 165 8.05 2.90 11.31
CA GLU A 165 7.13 3.18 10.18
C GLU A 165 7.64 2.58 8.87
N ALA A 166 8.96 2.56 8.68
CA ALA A 166 9.56 1.88 7.54
C ALA A 166 9.29 0.37 7.57
N ASP A 167 9.18 -0.24 8.75
CA ASP A 167 8.85 -1.66 8.91
C ASP A 167 7.34 -1.93 8.76
N VAL A 168 6.45 -1.01 9.16
CA VAL A 168 5.00 -1.09 8.87
C VAL A 168 4.72 -0.90 7.37
N ILE A 169 5.38 0.04 6.70
CA ILE A 169 5.25 0.28 5.25
C ILE A 169 5.87 -0.85 4.42
N LYS A 170 6.97 -1.47 4.88
CA LYS A 170 7.52 -2.67 4.21
C LYS A 170 6.54 -3.84 4.23
N ALA A 171 5.81 -3.98 5.32
CA ALA A 171 4.99 -5.15 5.54
C ALA A 171 3.67 -5.13 4.73
N THR A 172 3.29 -3.99 4.12
CA THR A 172 2.21 -3.93 3.11
C THR A 172 2.69 -4.21 1.68
N THR A 173 3.96 -3.95 1.34
CA THR A 173 4.48 -4.25 -0.01
C THR A 173 4.74 -5.74 -0.20
N ALA A 174 5.05 -6.48 0.87
CA ALA A 174 5.23 -7.93 0.83
C ALA A 174 3.91 -8.71 0.81
N GLU A 175 2.82 -8.16 1.35
CA GLU A 175 1.54 -8.85 1.47
C GLU A 175 0.78 -8.92 0.14
N LYS A 176 0.79 -7.82 -0.65
CA LYS A 176 0.25 -7.82 -2.03
C LYS A 176 0.98 -8.79 -2.97
N ALA A 177 2.22 -9.18 -2.65
CA ALA A 177 3.00 -10.16 -3.39
C ALA A 177 2.76 -11.61 -2.92
N ALA A 178 2.47 -11.82 -1.63
CA ALA A 178 2.21 -13.13 -1.06
C ALA A 178 0.81 -13.67 -1.45
N GLU A 179 -0.22 -12.82 -1.42
CA GLU A 179 -1.59 -13.23 -1.85
C GLU A 179 -1.67 -13.59 -3.33
N LYS A 180 -0.84 -12.96 -4.18
CA LYS A 180 -0.82 -13.26 -5.62
C LYS A 180 -0.09 -14.56 -5.96
N SER A 181 0.76 -15.08 -5.08
CA SER A 181 1.53 -16.32 -5.29
C SER A 181 0.80 -17.57 -4.80
N SER A 182 -0.18 -17.44 -3.91
CA SER A 182 -0.93 -18.56 -3.33
C SER A 182 -2.20 -18.94 -4.10
N GLY A 183 -2.54 -18.22 -5.17
CA GLY A 183 -3.75 -18.44 -5.97
C GLY A 183 -3.58 -19.27 -7.24
N GLU A 184 -2.36 -19.69 -7.60
CA GLU A 184 -2.11 -20.45 -8.84
C GLU A 184 -1.56 -21.84 -8.50
N SER A 185 -2.43 -22.68 -7.95
CA SER A 185 -2.20 -24.13 -7.90
C SER A 185 -3.55 -24.85 -7.89
N VAL A 186 -3.65 -25.83 -8.79
CA VAL A 186 -4.72 -26.84 -8.93
C VAL A 186 -5.90 -26.30 -9.78
N GLU A 187 -6.19 -26.82 -10.97
CA GLU A 187 -6.36 -28.24 -11.27
C GLU A 187 -6.26 -28.53 -12.79
N GLY A 188 -5.34 -29.42 -13.15
CA GLY A 188 -5.28 -30.05 -14.45
C GLY A 188 -5.00 -31.54 -14.26
N SER A 189 -5.76 -32.35 -15.00
CA SER A 189 -5.54 -33.79 -15.29
C SER A 189 -6.15 -34.85 -14.35
N ALA A 190 -7.30 -35.35 -14.81
CA ALA A 190 -7.58 -36.75 -15.20
C ALA A 190 -7.37 -37.93 -14.21
N GLY A 191 -8.41 -38.77 -14.14
CA GLY A 191 -8.39 -40.15 -13.62
C GLY A 191 -9.81 -40.66 -13.38
N GLN A 192 -10.53 -41.08 -14.42
CA GLN A 192 -10.74 -42.50 -14.77
C GLN A 192 -11.22 -43.37 -13.60
N SER A 193 -12.51 -43.68 -13.59
CA SER A 193 -13.03 -44.88 -12.94
C SER A 193 -13.96 -45.63 -13.90
N VAL A 194 -13.62 -46.90 -14.04
CA VAL A 194 -14.31 -47.95 -14.78
C VAL A 194 -15.45 -48.49 -13.93
N ASP A 195 -16.60 -48.79 -14.54
CA ASP A 195 -17.30 -50.05 -14.25
C ASP A 195 -18.36 -50.39 -15.30
N ALA A 196 -18.52 -51.69 -15.51
CA ALA A 196 -19.09 -52.34 -16.68
C ALA A 196 -20.48 -52.93 -16.45
N ALA A 197 -21.27 -53.06 -17.53
CA ALA A 197 -22.28 -54.10 -17.84
C ALA A 197 -23.16 -53.58 -19.00
N THR A 198 -23.54 -54.28 -20.09
CA THR A 198 -23.44 -55.64 -20.63
C THR A 198 -24.02 -55.54 -22.08
N PRO A 199 -23.71 -56.46 -23.03
CA PRO A 199 -23.82 -56.20 -24.47
C PRO A 199 -25.12 -56.70 -25.12
N GLY A 200 -25.46 -56.12 -26.28
CA GLY A 200 -26.51 -56.59 -27.19
C GLY A 200 -26.19 -56.20 -28.63
N ALA A 201 -26.16 -57.22 -29.49
CA ALA A 201 -26.04 -57.21 -30.97
C ALA A 201 -26.93 -56.15 -31.64
N GLU A 202 -26.63 -55.58 -32.81
CA GLU A 202 -26.57 -56.22 -34.14
C GLU A 202 -26.01 -55.23 -35.20
N ALA A 203 -25.54 -55.75 -36.33
CA ALA A 203 -24.77 -55.10 -37.41
C ALA A 203 -25.65 -54.39 -38.49
N PRO A 204 -25.18 -54.10 -39.74
CA PRO A 204 -24.16 -53.10 -40.15
C PRO A 204 -24.62 -52.17 -41.32
N ALA A 205 -23.69 -51.30 -41.76
CA ALA A 205 -23.50 -50.74 -43.11
C ALA A 205 -24.24 -49.44 -43.51
N ASP A 206 -23.46 -48.42 -43.92
CA ASP A 206 -23.37 -47.89 -45.30
C ASP A 206 -22.69 -46.49 -45.26
N ALA A 207 -21.40 -46.39 -45.58
CA ALA A 207 -20.85 -45.81 -46.83
C ALA A 207 -21.22 -44.33 -47.10
N GLY A 208 -20.21 -43.47 -47.19
CA GLY A 208 -20.38 -42.11 -47.72
C GLY A 208 -19.30 -41.12 -47.32
N ALA A 209 -18.10 -41.27 -47.88
CA ALA A 209 -17.02 -40.29 -47.80
C ALA A 209 -17.24 -39.10 -48.78
N PRO A 210 -16.42 -38.02 -48.71
CA PRO A 210 -16.81 -36.63 -48.94
C PRO A 210 -16.44 -36.10 -50.32
N VAL A 211 -16.98 -34.94 -50.71
CA VAL A 211 -16.32 -34.03 -51.66
C VAL A 211 -16.60 -32.56 -51.31
N SER A 212 -15.54 -31.87 -50.86
CA SER A 212 -15.29 -30.43 -50.98
C SER A 212 -14.65 -30.15 -52.36
N PRO A 213 -14.45 -28.90 -52.83
CA PRO A 213 -14.55 -27.60 -52.12
C PRO A 213 -15.70 -26.68 -52.53
#